data_AF-A0A453C2W0-F1
#
_entry.id   AF-A0A453C2W0-F1
#
_cell.length_a   1.000
_cell.length_b   1.000
_cell.length_c   1.000
_cell.angle_alpha   90.00
_cell.angle_beta   90.00
_cell.angle_gamma   90.00
#
_symmetry.space_group_name_H-M   'P 1'
#
loop_
_entity.id
_entity.type
_entity.pdbx_description
1 polymer ?
#
loop_
_entity_poly.entity_id
_entity_poly.type
_entity_poly.pdbx_seq_one_letter_code
_entity_poly.pdbx_strand_id
1 'polypeptide(L)'
;MKKPIISLTNLFTEHRIAVIYYFVSPQGYKNVMENCMESARTLREGLLRTGRFDVISKEDGVPLVAFTFRGIRDGSLAFKLSANLRRFGWIVPAYTMPANLEHMTVLRVVVREDFGRPLAERFLSHVRMALSELDLAAKGPVPKMRLTIELGPARSAEEEASVRVVKREAVSGHRSVSLVSGKTKGVC
;
A
#
# COMPACT_ATOMS: atom_id res chain seq x y z
N MET A 1 30.51 34.39 22.31
CA MET A 1 30.07 33.89 21.00
C MET A 1 28.54 33.87 20.95
N LYS A 2 27.91 34.85 20.30
CA LYS A 2 26.45 34.92 20.10
C LYS A 2 26.10 34.22 18.78
N LYS A 3 25.22 33.21 18.82
CA LYS A 3 24.67 32.58 17.60
C LYS A 3 23.72 33.56 16.91
N PRO A 4 23.71 33.67 15.57
CA PRO A 4 22.78 34.55 14.88
C PRO A 4 21.37 33.94 14.91
N ILE A 5 20.41 34.73 15.36
CA ILE A 5 18.98 34.44 15.26
C ILE A 5 18.60 34.71 13.82
N ILE A 6 18.40 33.66 13.03
CA ILE A 6 17.91 33.75 11.66
C ILE A 6 16.47 34.27 11.77
N SER A 7 16.24 35.51 11.34
CA SER A 7 14.90 36.13 11.35
C SER A 7 13.95 35.32 10.47
N LEU A 8 12.89 34.77 11.07
CA LEU A 8 11.82 33.99 10.45
C LEU A 8 10.97 34.78 9.41
N THR A 9 11.38 35.98 9.04
CA THR A 9 10.60 36.91 8.22
C THR A 9 10.66 36.65 6.71
N ASN A 10 11.64 35.88 6.22
CA ASN A 10 11.86 35.70 4.77
C ASN A 10 11.27 34.42 4.14
N LEU A 11 10.62 33.53 4.91
CA LEU A 11 9.89 32.38 4.34
C LEU A 11 8.43 32.69 3.96
N PHE A 12 7.96 33.92 4.18
CA PHE A 12 6.53 34.24 4.19
C PHE A 12 5.98 34.89 2.91
N THR A 13 6.79 35.12 1.88
CA THR A 13 6.35 35.92 0.72
C THR A 13 5.70 35.10 -0.40
N GLU A 14 6.16 33.89 -0.68
CA GLU A 14 5.59 33.09 -1.79
C GLU A 14 4.32 32.29 -1.39
N HIS A 15 4.31 31.68 -0.20
CA HIS A 15 3.16 30.88 0.24
C HIS A 15 1.89 31.70 0.53
N ARG A 16 2.00 33.02 0.73
CA ARG A 16 0.85 33.89 0.96
C ARG A 16 0.04 34.17 -0.30
N ILE A 17 0.67 34.15 -1.48
CA ILE A 17 -0.03 34.45 -2.74
C ILE A 17 -1.01 33.33 -3.11
N ALA A 18 -0.60 32.07 -2.93
CA ALA A 18 -1.46 30.91 -3.20
C ALA A 18 -2.69 30.85 -2.27
N VAL A 19 -2.51 31.18 -0.97
CA VAL A 19 -3.60 31.21 0.01
C VAL A 19 -4.60 32.32 -0.31
N ILE A 20 -4.14 33.49 -0.75
CA ILE A 20 -5.01 34.61 -1.11
C ILE A 20 -5.85 34.24 -2.35
N TYR A 21 -5.26 33.66 -3.39
CA TYR A 21 -5.99 33.30 -4.62
C TYR A 21 -7.18 32.36 -4.35
N TYR A 22 -6.99 31.36 -3.49
CA TYR A 22 -8.04 30.42 -3.10
C TYR A 22 -9.19 31.06 -2.30
N PHE A 23 -8.93 32.18 -1.63
CA PHE A 23 -9.89 32.88 -0.77
C PHE A 23 -10.76 33.91 -1.52
N VAL A 24 -10.42 34.25 -2.76
CA VAL A 24 -11.06 35.36 -3.51
C VAL A 24 -12.42 34.99 -4.11
N SER A 25 -12.73 33.70 -4.31
CA SER A 25 -14.07 33.27 -4.74
C SER A 25 -14.64 32.19 -3.80
N PRO A 26 -15.57 32.57 -2.90
CA PRO A 26 -16.25 31.62 -2.02
C PRO A 26 -16.96 30.48 -2.76
N GLN A 27 -17.43 30.76 -3.99
CA GLN A 27 -18.07 29.75 -4.84
C GLN A 27 -17.07 28.73 -5.40
N GLY A 28 -15.86 29.16 -5.78
CA GLY A 28 -14.81 28.26 -6.25
C GLY A 28 -14.37 27.28 -5.16
N TYR A 29 -14.13 27.79 -3.95
CA TYR A 29 -13.80 26.95 -2.79
C TYR A 29 -14.91 25.93 -2.49
N LYS A 30 -16.17 26.37 -2.53
CA LYS A 30 -17.32 25.47 -2.33
C LYS A 30 -17.33 24.32 -3.34
N ASN A 31 -17.16 24.62 -4.62
CA ASN A 31 -17.13 23.58 -5.67
C ASN A 31 -15.98 22.58 -5.47
N VAL A 32 -14.78 23.05 -5.11
CA VAL A 32 -13.65 22.17 -4.84
C VAL A 32 -13.94 21.26 -3.63
N MET A 33 -14.49 21.82 -2.56
CA MET A 33 -14.84 21.05 -1.38
C MET A 33 -15.93 20.00 -1.67
N GLU A 34 -16.96 20.36 -2.45
CA GLU A 34 -17.99 19.41 -2.89
C GLU A 34 -17.39 18.23 -3.69
N ASN A 35 -16.47 18.52 -4.62
CA ASN A 35 -15.76 17.48 -5.39
C ASN A 35 -14.88 16.58 -4.51
N CYS A 36 -14.18 17.16 -3.53
CA CYS A 36 -13.40 16.40 -2.56
C CYS A 36 -14.30 15.48 -1.73
N MET A 37 -15.44 15.99 -1.26
CA MET A 37 -16.41 15.22 -0.47
C MET A 37 -17.00 14.08 -1.28
N GLU A 38 -17.32 14.31 -2.55
CA GLU A 38 -17.83 13.27 -3.45
C GLU A 38 -16.80 12.16 -3.73
N SER A 39 -15.53 12.55 -3.91
CA SER A 39 -14.43 11.59 -4.06
C SER A 39 -14.22 10.78 -2.78
N ALA A 40 -14.35 11.42 -1.61
CA ALA A 40 -14.32 10.74 -0.31
C ALA A 40 -15.48 9.74 -0.12
N ARG A 41 -16.70 10.08 -0.59
CA ARG A 41 -17.84 9.15 -0.60
C ARG A 41 -17.59 7.94 -1.48
N THR A 42 -17.09 8.15 -2.70
CA THR A 42 -16.73 7.07 -3.63
C THR A 42 -15.70 6.12 -3.00
N LEU A 43 -14.68 6.69 -2.34
CA LEU A 43 -13.67 5.92 -1.61
C LEU A 43 -14.27 5.12 -0.45
N ARG A 44 -15.12 5.74 0.37
CA ARG A 44 -15.82 5.11 1.50
C ARG A 44 -16.62 3.91 1.02
N GLU A 45 -17.47 4.08 0.02
CA GLU A 45 -18.31 3.01 -0.53
C GLU A 45 -17.47 1.87 -1.11
N GLY A 46 -16.38 2.20 -1.82
CA GLY A 46 -15.47 1.20 -2.36
C GLY A 46 -14.76 0.37 -1.30
N LEU A 47 -14.42 0.98 -0.16
CA LEU A 47 -13.83 0.29 0.99
C LEU A 47 -14.87 -0.61 1.67
N LEU A 48 -16.08 -0.11 1.89
CA LEU A 48 -17.19 -0.88 2.49
C LEU A 48 -17.57 -2.08 1.62
N ARG A 49 -17.62 -1.92 0.29
CA ARG A 49 -17.85 -3.01 -0.67
C ARG A 49 -16.83 -4.14 -0.59
N THR A 50 -15.64 -3.87 -0.06
CA THR A 50 -14.61 -4.91 0.12
C THR A 50 -14.97 -5.86 1.28
N GLY A 51 -15.87 -5.46 2.19
CA GLY A 51 -16.38 -6.30 3.28
C GLY A 51 -15.38 -6.60 4.41
N ARG A 52 -14.13 -6.17 4.26
CA ARG A 52 -13.03 -6.40 5.22
C ARG A 52 -12.76 -5.21 6.14
N PHE A 53 -13.38 -4.05 5.87
CA PHE A 53 -13.12 -2.80 6.56
C PHE A 53 -14.39 -2.22 7.18
N ASP A 54 -14.22 -1.58 8.33
CA ASP A 54 -15.22 -0.71 8.96
C ASP A 54 -14.74 0.74 8.89
N VAL A 55 -15.62 1.65 8.48
CA VAL A 55 -15.30 3.08 8.36
C VAL A 55 -15.69 3.80 9.65
N ILE A 56 -14.73 4.49 10.27
CA ILE A 56 -14.88 5.18 11.55
C ILE A 56 -15.15 6.68 11.34
N SER A 57 -14.71 7.25 10.21
CA SER A 57 -14.92 8.67 9.94
C SER A 57 -16.40 9.01 9.68
N LYS A 58 -16.81 10.19 10.13
CA LYS A 58 -18.10 10.80 9.79
C LYS A 58 -18.12 11.24 8.32
N GLU A 59 -19.31 11.35 7.73
CA GLU A 59 -19.48 11.86 6.38
C GLU A 59 -19.41 13.38 6.31
N ASP A 60 -19.75 14.06 7.41
CA ASP A 60 -19.74 15.51 7.49
C ASP A 60 -18.41 16.06 8.01
N GLY A 61 -17.95 17.16 7.41
CA GLY A 61 -16.77 17.91 7.83
C GLY A 61 -15.61 17.80 6.85
N VAL A 62 -14.47 17.35 7.35
CA VAL A 62 -13.21 17.30 6.58
C VAL A 62 -13.25 16.12 5.60
N PRO A 63 -12.88 16.30 4.32
CA PRO A 63 -12.84 15.24 3.32
C PRO A 63 -11.73 14.22 3.64
N LEU A 64 -12.04 13.28 4.52
CA LEU A 64 -11.14 12.20 4.93
C LEU A 64 -11.91 10.91 5.17
N VAL A 65 -11.23 9.79 4.91
CA VAL A 65 -11.74 8.46 5.19
C VAL A 65 -10.80 7.78 6.17
N ALA A 66 -11.31 7.54 7.38
CA ALA A 66 -10.62 6.77 8.40
C ALA A 66 -11.29 5.41 8.54
N PHE A 67 -10.54 4.33 8.39
CA PHE A 67 -11.08 2.98 8.39
C PHE A 67 -10.16 2.00 9.13
N THR A 68 -10.74 0.91 9.62
CA THR A 68 -10.05 -0.16 10.33
C THR A 68 -10.45 -1.52 9.76
N PHE A 69 -9.70 -2.58 10.10
CA PHE A 69 -10.04 -3.94 9.70
C PHE A 69 -11.15 -4.50 10.60
N ARG A 70 -12.17 -5.08 9.98
CA ARG A 70 -13.33 -5.65 10.68
C ARG A 70 -12.95 -6.93 11.40
N GLY A 71 -13.26 -7.03 12.68
CA GLY A 71 -13.12 -8.25 13.48
C GLY A 71 -11.68 -8.70 13.78
N ILE A 72 -10.66 -7.93 13.41
CA ILE A 72 -9.25 -8.25 13.63
C ILE A 72 -8.71 -7.34 14.73
N ARG A 73 -8.28 -7.95 15.84
CA ARG A 73 -7.70 -7.25 17.00
C ARG A 73 -6.17 -7.07 16.90
N ASP A 74 -5.55 -7.68 15.89
CA ASP A 74 -4.12 -7.55 15.64
C ASP A 74 -3.85 -6.37 14.71
N GLY A 75 -3.30 -5.29 15.27
CA GLY A 75 -2.90 -4.10 14.51
C GLY A 75 -1.87 -4.34 13.41
N SER A 76 -1.17 -5.48 13.43
CA SER A 76 -0.15 -5.86 12.44
C SER A 76 -0.68 -5.79 11.00
N LEU A 77 -1.93 -6.17 10.75
CA LEU A 77 -2.49 -6.21 9.40
C LEU A 77 -2.62 -4.79 8.78
N ALA A 78 -3.01 -3.80 9.58
CA ALA A 78 -3.11 -2.41 9.15
C ALA A 78 -1.73 -1.84 8.78
N PHE A 79 -0.70 -2.12 9.57
CA PHE A 79 0.68 -1.73 9.26
C PHE A 79 1.21 -2.43 8.01
N LYS A 80 0.93 -3.72 7.84
CA LYS A 80 1.31 -4.49 6.64
C LYS A 80 0.61 -3.96 5.38
N LEU A 81 -0.68 -3.62 5.46
CA LEU A 81 -1.41 -2.99 4.37
C LEU A 81 -0.80 -1.63 3.99
N SER A 82 -0.53 -0.78 4.99
CA SER A 82 0.16 0.51 4.78
C SER A 82 1.51 0.31 4.08
N ALA A 83 2.30 -0.67 4.52
CA ALA A 83 3.59 -0.98 3.90
C ALA A 83 3.45 -1.47 2.44
N ASN A 84 2.47 -2.33 2.14
CA ASN A 84 2.22 -2.78 0.77
C ASN A 84 1.75 -1.64 -0.13
N LEU A 85 0.90 -0.75 0.37
CA LEU A 85 0.43 0.42 -0.37
C LEU A 85 1.59 1.35 -0.78
N ARG A 86 2.66 1.44 0.03
CA ARG A 86 3.87 2.21 -0.32
C ARG A 86 4.56 1.71 -1.59
N ARG A 87 4.49 0.41 -1.89
CA ARG A 87 5.06 -0.16 -3.14
C ARG A 87 4.36 0.39 -4.39
N PHE A 88 3.09 0.75 -4.25
CA PHE A 88 2.30 1.38 -5.31
C PHE A 88 2.42 2.92 -5.32
N GLY A 89 3.29 3.50 -4.47
CA GLY A 89 3.45 4.95 -4.31
C GLY A 89 2.44 5.60 -3.36
N TRP A 90 1.59 4.83 -2.68
CA TRP A 90 0.59 5.36 -1.76
C TRP A 90 1.14 5.47 -0.33
N ILE A 91 1.06 6.66 0.25
CA ILE A 91 1.45 6.91 1.65
C ILE A 91 0.19 7.02 2.49
N VAL A 92 -0.23 5.90 3.11
CA VAL A 92 -1.38 5.85 4.01
C VAL A 92 -0.90 5.66 5.45
N PRO A 93 -1.03 6.65 6.34
CA PRO A 93 -0.67 6.50 7.74
C PRO A 93 -1.58 5.48 8.43
N ALA A 94 -0.97 4.61 9.23
CA ALA A 94 -1.65 3.70 10.14
C ALA A 94 -1.19 4.01 11.58
N TYR A 95 -2.14 4.17 12.50
CA TYR A 95 -1.84 4.46 13.92
C TYR A 95 -2.79 3.69 14.84
N THR A 96 -2.30 3.33 16.02
CA THR A 96 -3.08 2.70 17.09
C THR A 96 -3.86 3.77 17.86
N MET A 97 -5.08 3.44 18.27
CA MET A 97 -5.89 4.34 19.09
C MET A 97 -5.39 4.37 20.55
N PRO A 98 -5.59 5.48 21.28
CA PRO A 98 -5.08 5.63 22.65
C PRO A 98 -5.81 4.75 23.68
N ALA A 99 -5.10 4.45 24.78
CA ALA A 99 -5.38 3.81 26.08
C ALA A 99 -6.60 2.88 26.27
N ASN A 100 -7.76 3.19 25.70
CA ASN A 100 -8.98 2.38 25.83
C ASN A 100 -9.28 1.54 24.57
N LEU A 101 -8.53 1.72 23.47
CA LEU A 101 -8.74 1.03 22.19
C LEU A 101 -7.42 0.67 21.47
N GLU A 102 -6.36 0.32 22.20
CA GLU A 102 -5.02 0.09 21.63
C GLU A 102 -4.97 -1.04 20.58
N HIS A 103 -5.89 -2.00 20.69
CA HIS A 103 -6.05 -3.09 19.72
C HIS A 103 -6.61 -2.64 18.37
N MET A 104 -7.17 -1.43 18.27
CA MET A 104 -7.70 -0.89 17.03
C MET A 104 -6.65 -0.03 16.34
N THR A 105 -6.19 -0.49 15.19
CA THR A 105 -5.35 0.31 14.29
C THR A 105 -6.21 0.92 13.19
N VAL A 106 -6.06 2.22 12.98
CA VAL A 106 -6.81 3.01 12.01
C VAL A 106 -5.89 3.45 10.89
N LEU A 107 -6.35 3.30 9.65
CA LEU A 107 -5.74 3.90 8.48
C LEU A 107 -6.50 5.18 8.13
N ARG A 108 -5.77 6.24 7.78
CA ARG A 108 -6.36 7.53 7.42
C ARG A 108 -5.95 7.97 6.03
N VAL A 109 -6.91 8.14 5.14
CA VAL A 109 -6.73 8.72 3.81
C VAL A 109 -7.36 10.10 3.80
N VAL A 110 -6.57 11.13 3.51
CA VAL A 110 -7.05 12.51 3.37
C VAL A 110 -7.28 12.77 1.89
N VAL A 111 -8.48 13.20 1.54
CA VAL A 111 -8.86 13.55 0.17
C VAL A 111 -8.62 15.04 -0.01
N ARG A 112 -7.80 15.36 -1.01
CA ARG A 112 -7.41 16.71 -1.39
C ARG A 112 -7.94 16.99 -2.80
N GLU A 113 -7.78 18.21 -3.29
CA GLU A 113 -8.22 18.61 -4.63
C GLU A 113 -7.62 17.74 -5.75
N ASP A 114 -6.37 17.29 -5.58
CA ASP A 114 -5.68 16.38 -6.50
C ASP A 114 -6.25 14.94 -6.49
N PHE A 115 -7.04 14.61 -5.46
CA PHE A 115 -7.61 13.28 -5.25
C PHE A 115 -9.04 13.20 -5.80
N GLY A 116 -9.15 13.24 -7.12
CA GLY A 116 -10.42 13.06 -7.83
C GLY A 116 -10.91 11.60 -7.90
N ARG A 117 -12.11 11.41 -8.46
CA ARG A 117 -12.76 10.09 -8.62
C ARG A 117 -11.88 9.01 -9.30
N PRO A 118 -11.18 9.26 -10.42
CA PRO A 118 -10.35 8.23 -11.06
C PRO A 118 -9.20 7.77 -10.15
N LEU A 119 -8.67 8.69 -9.35
CA LEU A 119 -7.60 8.41 -8.42
C LEU A 119 -8.10 7.59 -7.23
N ALA A 120 -9.31 7.87 -6.75
CA ALA A 120 -9.99 7.05 -5.75
C ALA A 120 -10.22 5.61 -6.23
N GLU A 121 -10.68 5.42 -7.47
CA GLU A 121 -10.86 4.09 -8.06
C GLU A 121 -9.54 3.33 -8.21
N ARG A 122 -8.48 4.01 -8.66
CA ARG A 122 -7.13 3.44 -8.75
C ARG A 122 -6.60 3.04 -7.39
N PHE A 123 -6.79 3.88 -6.37
CA PHE A 123 -6.43 3.56 -5.00
C PHE A 123 -7.17 2.31 -4.52
N LEU A 124 -8.49 2.22 -4.72
CA LEU A 124 -9.29 1.05 -4.36
C LEU A 124 -8.83 -0.23 -5.06
N SER A 125 -8.43 -0.13 -6.34
CA SER A 125 -7.84 -1.25 -7.08
C SER A 125 -6.54 -1.73 -6.42
N HIS A 126 -5.62 -0.82 -6.10
CA HIS A 126 -4.37 -1.17 -5.42
C HIS A 126 -4.62 -1.72 -4.00
N VAL A 127 -5.63 -1.24 -3.28
CA VAL A 127 -6.04 -1.82 -1.99
C VAL A 127 -6.47 -3.28 -2.15
N ARG A 128 -7.28 -3.60 -3.16
CA ARG A 128 -7.70 -4.99 -3.43
C ARG A 128 -6.51 -5.89 -3.78
N MET A 129 -5.58 -5.39 -4.60
CA MET A 129 -4.34 -6.12 -4.91
C MET A 129 -3.50 -6.36 -3.67
N ALA A 130 -3.28 -5.34 -2.84
CA ALA A 130 -2.54 -5.44 -1.60
C ALA A 130 -3.19 -6.41 -0.61
N LEU A 131 -4.52 -6.45 -0.53
CA LEU A 131 -5.26 -7.43 0.27
C LEU A 131 -5.08 -8.85 -0.24
N SER A 132 -5.14 -9.07 -1.56
CA SER A 132 -4.88 -10.37 -2.16
C SER A 132 -3.48 -10.88 -1.84
N GLU A 133 -2.46 -10.01 -1.92
CA GLU A 133 -1.09 -10.36 -1.54
C GLU A 133 -0.96 -10.70 -0.05
N LEU A 134 -1.68 -9.99 0.84
CA LEU A 134 -1.70 -10.29 2.27
C LEU A 134 -2.38 -11.64 2.55
N ASP A 135 -3.48 -11.94 1.86
CA ASP A 135 -4.19 -13.21 2.00
C ASP A 135 -3.34 -14.39 1.46
N LEU A 136 -2.56 -14.18 0.38
CA LEU A 136 -1.59 -15.17 -0.11
C LEU A 136 -0.45 -15.41 0.88
N ALA A 137 0.10 -14.33 1.47
CA ALA A 137 1.15 -14.45 2.47
C ALA A 137 0.66 -15.17 3.75
N ALA A 138 -0.62 -14.99 4.10
CA ALA A 138 -1.24 -15.68 5.24
C ALA A 138 -1.44 -17.19 5.00
N LYS A 139 -1.64 -17.62 3.74
CA LYS A 139 -1.84 -19.04 3.38
C LYS A 139 -0.56 -19.88 3.39
N GLY A 140 0.60 -19.29 3.68
CA GLY A 140 1.89 -19.96 3.77
C GLY A 140 2.58 -20.17 2.41
N PRO A 141 3.85 -20.61 2.38
CA PRO A 141 4.60 -20.77 1.13
C PRO A 141 3.98 -21.88 0.28
N VAL A 142 3.55 -21.54 -0.93
CA VAL A 142 3.23 -22.55 -1.95
C VAL A 142 4.50 -23.38 -2.23
N PRO A 143 4.46 -24.72 -2.10
CA PRO A 143 5.64 -25.55 -2.31
C PRO A 143 6.13 -25.38 -3.76
N LYS A 144 7.39 -24.96 -3.92
CA LYS A 144 8.04 -24.97 -5.24
C LYS A 144 8.31 -26.43 -5.61
N MET A 145 7.59 -26.92 -6.62
CA MET A 145 7.91 -28.20 -7.25
C MET A 145 9.06 -28.00 -8.24
N ARG A 146 10.10 -28.83 -8.12
CA ARG A 146 11.08 -29.01 -9.19
C ARG A 146 10.66 -30.25 -9.99
N LEU A 147 10.45 -30.05 -11.29
CA LEU A 147 10.17 -31.14 -12.22
C LEU A 147 11.46 -31.44 -12.97
N THR A 148 12.03 -32.63 -12.76
CA THR A 148 13.14 -33.12 -13.58
C THR A 148 12.55 -33.94 -14.72
N ILE A 149 12.76 -33.47 -15.95
CA ILE A 149 12.37 -34.18 -17.18
C ILE A 149 13.64 -34.79 -17.76
N GLU A 150 13.69 -36.11 -17.86
CA GLU A 150 14.74 -36.80 -18.60
C GLU A 150 14.29 -36.91 -20.06
N LEU A 151 15.04 -36.29 -20.98
CA LEU A 151 14.85 -36.44 -22.42
C LEU A 151 15.67 -37.64 -22.86
N GLY A 152 15.00 -38.73 -23.24
CA GLY A 152 15.66 -39.88 -23.88
C GLY A 152 16.24 -39.46 -25.25
N PRO A 153 17.37 -40.05 -25.69
CA PRO A 153 17.95 -39.71 -26.96
C PRO A 153 17.03 -40.15 -28.11
N ALA A 154 16.64 -39.20 -28.97
CA ALA A 154 15.97 -39.50 -30.24
C ALA A 154 16.95 -40.26 -31.15
N ARG A 155 16.69 -41.54 -31.40
CA ARG A 155 17.33 -42.29 -32.48
C ARG A 155 16.32 -42.31 -33.63
N SER A 156 16.61 -41.56 -34.70
CA SER A 156 15.82 -41.39 -35.94
C SER A 156 14.79 -40.25 -35.96
N ALA A 157 14.60 -39.66 -37.14
CA ALA A 157 13.86 -38.41 -37.38
C ALA A 157 12.32 -38.54 -37.41
N GLU A 158 11.75 -39.70 -37.12
CA GLU A 158 10.32 -39.98 -37.39
C GLU A 158 9.53 -40.58 -36.20
N GLU A 159 10.04 -40.57 -34.96
CA GLU A 159 9.28 -41.12 -33.82
C GLU A 159 9.17 -40.14 -32.63
N GLU A 160 7.96 -40.02 -32.09
CA GLU A 160 7.56 -39.03 -31.08
C GLU A 160 8.44 -39.07 -29.82
N ALA A 161 8.91 -37.89 -29.40
CA ALA A 161 9.65 -37.71 -28.16
C ALA A 161 8.76 -38.06 -26.95
N SER A 162 8.94 -39.25 -26.38
CA SER A 162 8.23 -39.62 -25.15
C SER A 162 8.79 -38.85 -23.94
N VAL A 163 7.97 -37.96 -23.39
CA VAL A 163 8.28 -37.20 -22.17
C VAL A 163 7.85 -38.02 -20.96
N ARG A 164 8.80 -38.50 -20.14
CA ARG A 164 8.51 -39.17 -18.87
C ARG A 164 8.81 -38.24 -17.69
N VAL A 165 7.79 -37.94 -16.89
CA VAL A 165 7.95 -37.22 -15.61
C VAL A 165 8.31 -38.25 -14.53
N VAL A 166 9.58 -38.29 -14.12
CA VAL A 166 10.10 -39.37 -13.25
C VAL A 166 9.98 -39.05 -11.75
N LYS A 167 9.98 -37.76 -11.34
CA LYS A 167 9.87 -37.42 -9.91
C LYS A 167 9.19 -36.07 -9.66
N ARG A 168 8.27 -36.03 -8.69
CA ARG A 168 7.66 -34.82 -8.14
C ARG A 168 8.14 -34.66 -6.70
N GLU A 169 9.07 -33.74 -6.46
CA GLU A 169 9.55 -33.45 -5.10
C GLU A 169 9.21 -32.01 -4.72
N ALA A 170 8.64 -31.85 -3.52
CA ALA A 170 8.37 -30.55 -2.92
C ALA A 170 9.67 -30.01 -2.30
N VAL A 171 10.20 -28.92 -2.83
CA VAL A 171 11.40 -28.29 -2.27
C VAL A 171 10.98 -27.29 -1.20
N SER A 172 11.21 -27.64 0.06
CA SER A 172 11.15 -26.72 1.21
C SER A 172 12.36 -25.78 1.15
N GLY A 173 12.16 -24.60 0.57
CA GLY A 173 13.19 -23.56 0.53
C GLY A 173 13.35 -22.87 1.89
N HIS A 174 14.12 -23.45 2.80
CA HIS A 174 14.71 -22.67 3.89
C HIS A 174 15.83 -21.82 3.31
N ARG A 175 15.67 -20.49 3.37
CA ARG A 175 16.69 -19.54 2.91
C ARG A 175 17.79 -19.44 3.98
N SER A 176 18.74 -20.36 3.98
CA SER A 176 19.98 -20.19 4.75
C SER A 176 20.87 -19.21 4.01
N VAL A 177 20.98 -17.98 4.52
CA VAL A 177 22.01 -17.04 4.07
C VAL A 177 23.32 -17.44 4.75
N SER A 178 24.25 -18.01 4.00
CA SER A 178 25.63 -18.21 4.47
C SER A 178 26.39 -16.89 4.38
N LEU A 179 26.73 -16.31 5.54
CA LEU A 179 27.68 -15.21 5.63
C LEU A 179 29.09 -15.76 5.36
N VAL A 180 29.53 -15.71 4.11
CA VAL A 180 30.94 -15.95 3.78
C VAL A 180 31.72 -14.67 4.07
N SER A 181 32.55 -14.73 5.12
CA SER A 181 33.56 -13.71 5.43
C SER A 181 34.64 -13.69 4.34
N GLY A 182 34.50 -12.77 3.38
CA GLY A 182 35.53 -12.46 2.39
C GLY A 182 35.77 -10.95 2.33
N LYS A 183 36.97 -10.50 2.72
CA LYS A 183 37.40 -9.09 2.65
C LYS A 183 37.29 -8.57 1.20
N THR A 184 36.36 -7.67 0.92
CA THR A 184 36.34 -6.91 -0.33
C THR A 184 37.39 -5.79 -0.27
N LYS A 185 38.44 -5.87 -1.09
CA LYS A 185 39.31 -4.72 -1.38
C LYS A 185 38.51 -3.72 -2.22
N GLY A 186 38.36 -2.50 -1.71
CA GLY A 186 37.79 -1.39 -2.45
C GLY A 186 38.70 -0.93 -3.59
N VAL A 187 38.09 -0.41 -4.64
CA VAL A 187 38.71 0.41 -5.67
C VAL A 187 37.96 1.74 -5.64
N CYS A 188 38.72 2.84 -5.56
CA CYS A 188 38.25 4.22 -5.48
C CYS A 188 37.56 4.68 -6.77
#